data_AF-A0A942BD29-F1
#
_entry.id   AF-A0A942BD29-F1
#
_cell.length_a   1.000
_cell.length_b   1.000
_cell.length_c   1.000
_cell.angle_alpha   90.00
_cell.angle_beta   90.00
_cell.angle_gamma   90.00
#
_symmetry.space_group_name_H-M   'P 1'
#
loop_
_entity.id
_entity.type
_entity.pdbx_description
1 polymer ?
#
loop_
_entity_poly.entity_id
_entity_poly.type
_entity_poly.pdbx_seq_one_letter_code
_entity_poly.pdbx_strand_id
1 'polypeptide(L)'
;MGHTAAAIHTCPTSGKRVYLSTAVLLTLGLVDLVATLAWLQLGFHEGNPLFAALWRMGPSWFILAKTALLIGPVALIEYVRTKRFWSAEIGTWVAAGSYAYLWVGHLLHLPR
;
A
#
# COMPACT_ATOMS: atom_id res chain seq x y z
N MET A 1 52.88 -8.11 -30.64
CA MET A 1 51.50 -8.58 -30.86
C MET A 1 50.72 -8.31 -29.59
N GLY A 2 50.10 -7.13 -29.51
CA GLY A 2 49.37 -6.66 -28.34
C GLY A 2 47.88 -6.92 -28.50
N HIS A 3 47.29 -7.67 -27.58
CA HIS A 3 45.84 -7.79 -27.46
C HIS A 3 45.35 -6.82 -26.39
N THR A 4 44.82 -5.69 -26.86
CA THR A 4 44.05 -4.72 -26.08
C THR A 4 42.72 -5.34 -25.68
N ALA A 5 42.61 -5.75 -24.42
CA ALA A 5 41.36 -6.18 -23.81
C ALA A 5 40.44 -4.95 -23.64
N ALA A 6 39.36 -4.93 -24.41
CA ALA A 6 38.32 -3.91 -24.33
C ALA A 6 37.58 -4.02 -22.99
N ALA A 7 37.66 -2.97 -22.17
CA ALA A 7 36.90 -2.81 -20.95
C ALA A 7 35.40 -2.63 -21.31
N ILE A 8 34.59 -3.63 -20.97
CA ILE A 8 33.13 -3.54 -21.06
C ILE A 8 32.65 -2.63 -19.93
N HIS A 9 32.40 -1.38 -20.28
CA HIS A 9 31.80 -0.37 -19.41
C HIS A 9 30.29 -0.69 -19.28
N THR A 10 29.92 -1.59 -18.38
CA THR A 10 28.49 -1.83 -18.07
C THR A 10 27.93 -0.61 -17.35
N CYS A 11 27.19 0.23 -18.07
CA CYS A 11 26.39 1.29 -17.48
C CYS A 11 25.31 0.66 -16.57
N PRO A 12 25.24 0.96 -15.27
CA PRO A 12 24.15 0.48 -14.44
C PRO A 12 22.87 1.17 -14.93
N THR A 13 21.93 0.38 -15.46
CA THR A 13 20.56 0.81 -15.74
C THR A 13 19.98 1.38 -14.45
N SER A 14 19.83 2.71 -14.42
CA SER A 14 19.17 3.46 -13.35
C SER A 14 17.67 3.19 -13.39
N GLY A 15 17.28 1.95 -13.08
CA GLY A 15 15.90 1.59 -12.81
C GLY A 15 15.52 2.26 -11.49
N LYS A 16 14.48 3.10 -11.51
CA LYS A 16 13.87 3.62 -10.28
C LYS A 16 13.55 2.42 -9.39
N ARG A 17 14.36 2.20 -8.35
CA ARG A 17 14.14 1.11 -7.40
C ARG A 17 12.89 1.46 -6.62
N VAL A 18 11.79 0.79 -6.93
CA VAL A 18 10.60 0.82 -6.09
C VAL A 18 11.00 0.20 -4.75
N TYR A 19 10.92 0.99 -3.69
CA TYR A 19 11.26 0.50 -2.36
C TYR A 19 10.30 -0.64 -1.97
N LEU A 20 10.87 -1.70 -1.40
CA LEU A 20 10.11 -2.89 -0.98
C LEU A 20 8.96 -2.53 -0.04
N SER A 21 9.16 -1.54 0.84
CA SER A 21 8.12 -1.07 1.75
C SER A 21 6.93 -0.41 1.03
N THR A 22 7.16 0.29 -0.07
CA THR A 22 6.11 0.88 -0.91
C THR A 22 5.33 -0.21 -1.63
N ALA A 23 6.02 -1.22 -2.15
CA ALA A 23 5.39 -2.38 -2.75
C ALA A 23 4.50 -3.12 -1.74
N VAL A 24 4.99 -3.35 -0.52
CA VAL A 24 4.22 -4.00 0.55
C VAL A 24 2.95 -3.20 0.90
N LEU A 25 3.05 -1.88 1.08
CA LEU A 25 1.88 -1.03 1.37
C LEU A 25 0.84 -1.09 0.26
N LEU A 26 1.28 -1.03 -0.99
CA LEU A 26 0.38 -1.12 -2.16
C LEU A 26 -0.29 -2.48 -2.24
N THR A 27 0.46 -3.57 -2.02
CA THR A 27 -0.11 -4.93 -2.02
C THR A 27 -1.13 -5.09 -0.91
N LEU A 28 -0.83 -4.65 0.32
CA LEU A 28 -1.76 -4.72 1.45
C LEU A 28 -3.05 -3.93 1.16
N GLY A 29 -2.95 -2.70 0.67
CA GLY A 29 -4.12 -1.90 0.36
C GLY A 29 -4.95 -2.44 -0.82
N LEU A 30 -4.33 -3.06 -1.81
CA LEU A 30 -5.04 -3.73 -2.90
C LEU A 30 -5.77 -4.98 -2.41
N VAL A 31 -5.12 -5.80 -1.59
CA VAL A 31 -5.75 -6.98 -0.97
C VAL A 31 -6.92 -6.55 -0.10
N ASP A 32 -6.77 -5.49 0.69
CA ASP A 32 -7.84 -4.91 1.50
C ASP A 32 -9.03 -4.41 0.65
N LEU A 33 -8.78 -3.74 -0.48
CA LEU A 33 -9.82 -3.32 -1.41
C LEU A 33 -10.60 -4.53 -1.96
N VAL A 34 -9.89 -5.53 -2.46
CA VAL A 34 -10.50 -6.72 -3.06
C VAL A 34 -11.27 -7.54 -2.02
N ALA A 35 -10.70 -7.73 -0.82
CA ALA A 35 -11.35 -8.46 0.26
C ALA A 35 -12.65 -7.77 0.69
N THR A 36 -12.63 -6.44 0.85
CA THR A 36 -13.84 -5.72 1.24
C THR A 36 -14.90 -5.73 0.16
N LEU A 37 -14.53 -5.60 -1.12
CA LEU A 37 -15.49 -5.75 -2.23
C LEU A 37 -16.10 -7.15 -2.26
N ALA A 38 -15.31 -8.19 -2.06
CA ALA A 38 -15.79 -9.57 -2.00
C ALA A 38 -16.79 -9.77 -0.85
N TRP A 39 -16.49 -9.25 0.34
CA TRP A 39 -17.40 -9.31 1.49
C TRP A 39 -18.69 -8.51 1.28
N LEU A 40 -18.60 -7.31 0.72
CA LEU A 40 -19.78 -6.50 0.40
C LEU A 40 -20.69 -7.19 -0.63
N GLN A 41 -20.12 -7.87 -1.63
CA GLN A 41 -20.88 -8.66 -2.60
C GLN A 41 -21.55 -9.90 -1.98
N LEU A 42 -20.97 -10.45 -0.91
CA LEU A 42 -21.57 -11.56 -0.15
C LEU A 42 -22.68 -11.10 0.82
N GLY A 43 -23.00 -9.81 0.86
CA GLY A 43 -24.07 -9.26 1.70
C GLY A 43 -23.63 -8.86 3.11
N PHE A 44 -22.33 -8.87 3.40
CA PHE A 44 -21.81 -8.30 4.64
C PHE A 44 -21.89 -6.78 4.60
N HIS A 45 -22.03 -6.17 5.78
CA HIS A 45 -22.09 -4.72 5.92
C HIS A 45 -20.73 -4.15 6.31
N GLU A 46 -20.37 -3.02 5.73
CA GLU A 46 -19.15 -2.29 6.09
C GLU A 46 -19.25 -1.76 7.52
N GLY A 47 -18.36 -2.20 8.41
CA GLY A 47 -18.35 -1.74 9.81
C GLY A 47 -17.88 -0.30 9.99
N ASN A 48 -17.18 0.26 8.99
CA ASN A 48 -16.71 1.64 9.05
C ASN A 48 -17.81 2.61 8.54
N PRO A 49 -18.33 3.52 9.37
CA PRO A 49 -19.45 4.40 9.00
C PRO A 49 -19.13 5.31 7.80
N LEU A 50 -17.86 5.69 7.62
CA LEU A 50 -17.44 6.49 6.46
C LEU A 50 -17.59 5.69 5.17
N PHE A 51 -17.11 4.45 5.16
CA PHE A 51 -17.17 3.58 3.98
C PHE A 51 -18.57 3.03 3.73
N ALA A 52 -19.38 2.82 4.78
CA ALA A 52 -20.79 2.50 4.64
C ALA A 52 -21.58 3.61 3.93
N ALA A 53 -21.29 4.88 4.25
CA ALA A 53 -21.88 6.03 3.56
C ALA A 53 -21.43 6.10 2.09
N LEU A 54 -20.16 5.83 1.80
CA LEU A 54 -19.62 5.81 0.44
C LEU A 54 -20.19 4.66 -0.40
N TRP A 55 -20.39 3.48 0.19
CA TRP A 55 -21.02 2.34 -0.49
C TRP A 55 -22.45 2.64 -0.92
N ARG A 56 -23.21 3.39 -0.10
CA ARG A 56 -24.56 3.87 -0.45
C ARG A 56 -24.59 4.81 -1.65
N MET A 57 -23.50 5.54 -1.92
CA MET A 57 -23.36 6.39 -3.11
C MET A 57 -23.03 5.58 -4.37
N GLY A 58 -22.64 4.31 -4.21
CA GLY A 58 -22.37 3.35 -5.27
C GLY A 58 -20.96 2.76 -5.22
N PRO A 59 -20.73 1.60 -5.87
CA PRO A 59 -19.46 0.90 -5.83
C PRO A 59 -18.27 1.74 -6.34
N SER A 60 -18.52 2.60 -7.33
CA SER A 60 -17.50 3.47 -7.92
C SER A 60 -16.93 4.48 -6.92
N TRP A 61 -17.78 5.09 -6.09
CA TRP A 61 -17.36 6.04 -5.06
C TRP A 61 -16.55 5.35 -3.95
N PHE A 62 -16.96 4.14 -3.58
CA PHE A 62 -16.23 3.31 -2.62
C PHE A 62 -14.81 2.98 -3.12
N ILE A 63 -14.70 2.50 -4.37
CA ILE A 63 -13.41 2.19 -4.99
C ILE A 63 -12.53 3.44 -5.07
N LEU A 64 -13.08 4.58 -5.51
CA LEU A 64 -12.34 5.84 -5.60
C LEU A 64 -11.83 6.29 -4.23
N ALA A 65 -12.66 6.25 -3.19
CA ALA A 65 -12.27 6.65 -1.85
C ALA A 65 -11.18 5.76 -1.26
N LYS A 66 -11.31 4.42 -1.37
CA LYS A 66 -10.25 3.50 -0.94
C LYS A 66 -8.98 3.68 -1.74
N THR A 67 -9.07 3.88 -3.05
CA THR A 67 -7.91 4.12 -3.91
C THR A 67 -7.21 5.44 -3.55
N ALA A 68 -7.97 6.50 -3.25
CA ALA A 68 -7.41 7.77 -2.79
C ALA A 68 -6.72 7.62 -1.42
N LEU A 69 -7.31 6.84 -0.51
CA LEU A 69 -6.71 6.51 0.79
C LEU A 69 -5.49 5.58 0.68
N LEU A 70 -5.34 4.84 -0.42
CA LEU A 70 -4.15 4.05 -0.70
C LEU A 70 -3.03 4.91 -1.33
N ILE A 71 -3.37 5.61 -2.41
CA ILE A 71 -2.41 6.42 -3.19
C ILE A 71 -1.94 7.63 -2.39
N GLY A 72 -2.84 8.29 -1.64
CA GLY A 72 -2.53 9.52 -0.90
C GLY A 72 -1.38 9.37 0.10
N PRO A 73 -1.46 8.44 1.07
CA PRO A 73 -0.38 8.18 2.01
C PRO A 73 0.90 7.67 1.34
N VAL A 74 0.78 6.81 0.32
CA VAL A 74 1.94 6.31 -0.43
C VAL A 74 2.67 7.45 -1.14
N ALA A 75 1.94 8.32 -1.84
CA ALA A 75 2.50 9.49 -2.51
C ALA A 75 3.11 10.49 -1.50
N LEU A 76 2.47 10.67 -0.34
CA LEU A 76 3.00 11.51 0.73
C LEU A 76 4.31 10.95 1.30
N ILE A 77 4.39 9.64 1.56
CA ILE A 77 5.61 8.97 2.03
C ILE A 77 6.72 9.09 1.00
N GLU A 78 6.42 8.85 -0.28
CA GLU A 78 7.40 8.98 -1.36
C GLU A 78 7.88 10.44 -1.52
N TYR A 79 6.99 11.43 -1.35
CA TYR A 79 7.37 12.84 -1.28
C TYR A 79 8.27 13.12 -0.08
N VAL A 80 7.92 12.64 1.11
CA VAL A 80 8.74 12.80 2.32
C VAL A 80 10.11 12.13 2.16
N ARG A 81 10.22 11.00 1.44
CA ARG A 81 11.51 10.34 1.13
C ARG A 81 12.47 11.24 0.37
N THR A 82 11.97 12.12 -0.50
CA THR A 82 12.82 13.08 -1.22
C THR A 82 13.48 14.09 -0.28
N LYS A 83 12.93 14.32 0.91
CA LYS A 83 13.46 15.28 1.90
C LYS A 83 14.13 14.60 3.09
N ARG A 84 13.57 13.51 3.61
CA ARG A 84 14.04 12.78 4.80
C ARG A 84 13.72 11.29 4.71
N PHE A 85 14.67 10.51 4.22
CA PHE A 85 14.54 9.05 4.03
C PHE A 85 14.16 8.30 5.32
N TRP A 86 14.89 8.53 6.42
CA TRP A 86 14.68 7.82 7.70
C TRP A 86 13.28 8.00 8.30
N SER A 87 12.71 9.21 8.22
CA SER A 87 11.37 9.48 8.74
C SER A 87 10.29 8.76 7.94
N ALA A 88 10.46 8.63 6.63
CA ALA A 88 9.52 7.93 5.77
C ALA A 88 9.57 6.40 5.98
N GLU A 89 10.76 5.85 6.22
CA GLU A 89 10.94 4.43 6.54
C GLU A 89 10.21 4.07 7.86
N ILE A 90 10.45 4.85 8.93
CA ILE A 90 9.78 4.66 10.24
C ILE A 90 8.26 4.80 10.08
N GLY A 91 7.79 5.83 9.38
CA GLY A 91 6.36 6.04 9.13
C GLY A 91 5.71 4.86 8.40
N THR A 92 6.43 4.25 7.45
CA THR A 92 5.95 3.07 6.72
C THR A 92 5.83 1.84 7.64
N TRP A 93 6.84 1.59 8.47
CA TRP A 93 6.81 0.47 9.42
C TRP A 93 5.77 0.65 10.51
N VAL A 94 5.57 1.88 11.00
CA VAL A 94 4.49 2.21 11.93
C VAL A 94 3.14 1.93 11.24
N ALA A 95 2.93 2.39 10.01
CA ALA A 95 1.67 2.13 9.29
C ALA A 95 1.41 0.63 9.09
N ALA A 96 2.43 -0.14 8.67
CA ALA A 96 2.33 -1.59 8.53
C ALA A 96 2.04 -2.29 9.88
N GLY A 97 2.71 -1.87 10.95
CA GLY A 97 2.50 -2.37 12.30
C GLY A 97 1.09 -2.07 12.83
N SER A 98 0.59 -0.85 12.61
CA SER A 98 -0.78 -0.45 12.94
C SER A 98 -1.81 -1.32 12.22
N TYR A 99 -1.61 -1.57 10.91
CA TYR A 99 -2.49 -2.42 10.13
C TYR A 99 -2.48 -3.85 10.65
N ALA A 100 -1.30 -4.43 10.88
CA ALA A 100 -1.15 -5.77 11.45
C ALA A 100 -1.82 -5.87 12.83
N TYR A 101 -1.65 -4.86 13.70
CA TYR A 101 -2.29 -4.81 15.01
C TYR A 101 -3.82 -4.80 14.92
N LEU A 102 -4.38 -3.95 14.04
CA LEU A 102 -5.83 -3.90 13.80
C LEU A 102 -6.36 -5.22 13.25
N TRP A 103 -5.62 -5.86 12.34
CA TRP A 103 -6.01 -7.13 11.74
C TRP A 103 -6.01 -8.28 12.75
N VAL A 104 -4.98 -8.37 13.60
CA VAL A 104 -4.93 -9.33 14.72
C VAL A 104 -6.03 -9.03 15.74
N GLY A 105 -6.25 -7.76 16.08
CA GLY A 105 -7.32 -7.35 16.99
C GLY A 105 -8.71 -7.71 16.47
N HIS A 106 -8.92 -7.62 15.16
CA HIS A 106 -10.15 -8.07 14.49
C HIS A 106 -10.31 -9.59 14.64
N LEU A 107 -9.28 -10.38 14.30
CA LEU A 107 -9.29 -11.84 14.47
C LEU A 107 -9.60 -12.29 15.91
N LEU A 108 -9.09 -11.57 16.90
CA LEU A 108 -9.32 -11.89 18.32
C LEU A 108 -10.70 -11.48 18.83
N HIS A 109 -11.35 -10.49 18.20
CA HIS A 109 -12.70 -10.04 18.54
C HIS A 109 -13.81 -10.71 17.73
N LEU A 110 -13.49 -11.62 16.79
CA LEU A 110 -14.53 -12.42 16.15
C LEU A 110 -15.21 -13.30 17.21
N PRO A 111 -16.51 -13.08 17.52
CA PRO A 111 -17.25 -13.99 18.39
C PRO A 111 -17.30 -15.36 17.70
N ARG A 112 -16.97 -16.41 18.46
CA ARG A 112 -17.13 -17.81 18.04
C ARG A 112 -18.58 -18.13 17.77
#